data_AF-A0A0S7WDI4-F1
#
_entry.id   AF-A0A0S7WDI4-F1
#
_cell.length_a   1.000
_cell.length_b   1.000
_cell.length_c   1.000
_cell.angle_alpha   90.00
_cell.angle_beta   90.00
_cell.angle_gamma   90.00
#
_symmetry.space_group_name_H-M   'P 1'
#
loop_
_entity.id
_entity.type
_entity.pdbx_description
1 polymer ?
#
loop_
_entity_poly.entity_id
_entity_poly.type
_entity_poly.pdbx_seq_one_letter_code
_entity_poly.pdbx_strand_id
1 'polypeptide(L)'
;MEYWLIFICGMGGSWAVELVNIYYFYEKEKDLPQRYRSFGFWLCRFLLSVIGGGLALAYNINSLILAIHIGAATPLIIQQLARTRVE
;
A
#
# COMPACT_ATOMS: atom_id res chain seq x y z
N MET A 1 -18.24 -4.68 14.83
CA MET A 1 -17.66 -5.57 13.80
C MET A 1 -17.20 -4.80 12.55
N GLU A 2 -17.87 -3.71 12.16
CA GLU A 2 -17.51 -2.90 10.97
C GLU A 2 -16.07 -2.35 10.95
N TYR A 3 -15.53 -1.91 12.09
CA TYR A 3 -14.19 -1.34 12.16
C TYR A 3 -13.08 -2.29 11.68
N TRP A 4 -13.20 -3.58 12.00
CA TRP A 4 -12.23 -4.59 11.54
C TRP A 4 -12.26 -4.78 10.02
N LEU A 5 -13.45 -4.73 9.40
CA LEU A 5 -13.59 -4.82 7.94
C LEU A 5 -13.00 -3.60 7.24
N ILE A 6 -13.21 -2.40 7.78
CA ILE A 6 -12.65 -1.15 7.25
C ILE A 6 -11.12 -1.18 7.35
N PHE A 7 -10.56 -1.65 8.47
CA PHE A 7 -9.13 -1.80 8.65
C PHE A 7 -8.51 -2.80 7.66
N ILE A 8 -9.12 -3.99 7.51
CA ILE A 8 -8.64 -5.02 6.59
C ILE A 8 -8.76 -4.58 5.14
N CYS A 9 -9.81 -3.84 4.76
CA CYS A 9 -9.92 -3.28 3.42
C CYS A 9 -8.92 -2.15 3.16
N GLY A 10 -8.62 -1.31 4.16
CA GLY A 10 -7.54 -0.32 4.08
C GLY A 10 -6.17 -0.98 3.89
N MET A 11 -5.86 -2.03 4.65
CA MET A 11 -4.65 -2.82 4.45
C MET A 11 -4.63 -3.51 3.07
N GLY A 12 -5.78 -4.07 2.68
CA GLY A 12 -5.98 -4.79 1.42
C GLY A 12 -5.77 -3.91 0.20
N GLY A 13 -6.15 -2.62 0.25
CA GLY A 13 -5.86 -1.67 -0.82
C GLY A 13 -4.36 -1.46 -1.05
N SER A 14 -3.56 -1.43 0.01
CA SER A 14 -2.10 -1.32 -0.10
C SER A 14 -1.45 -2.58 -0.69
N TRP A 15 -1.99 -3.75 -0.35
CA TRP A 15 -1.60 -5.04 -0.90
C TRP A 15 -2.01 -5.22 -2.37
N ALA A 16 -3.20 -4.74 -2.75
CA ALA A 16 -3.70 -4.81 -4.12
C ALA A 16 -2.80 -4.02 -5.08
N VAL A 17 -2.35 -2.82 -4.68
CA VAL A 17 -1.39 -2.03 -5.46
C VAL A 17 -0.07 -2.78 -5.63
N GLU A 18 0.39 -3.49 -4.60
CA GLU A 18 1.62 -4.27 -4.71
C GLU A 18 1.45 -5.49 -5.62
N LEU A 19 0.32 -6.19 -5.55
CA LEU A 19 0.01 -7.30 -6.46
C LEU A 19 -0.01 -6.85 -7.93
N VAL A 20 -0.61 -5.69 -8.21
CA VAL A 20 -0.60 -5.11 -9.56
C VAL A 20 0.81 -4.75 -9.99
N ASN A 21 1.62 -4.20 -9.09
CA ASN A 21 3.00 -3.84 -9.38
C ASN A 21 3.86 -5.09 -9.65
N ILE A 22 3.73 -6.14 -8.84
CA ILE A 22 4.38 -7.44 -9.04
C ILE A 22 3.96 -8.04 -10.39
N TYR A 23 2.65 -8.02 -10.69
CA TYR A 23 2.12 -8.51 -11.95
C TYR A 23 2.69 -7.75 -13.15
N TYR A 24 2.71 -6.42 -13.08
CA TYR A 24 3.27 -5.57 -14.11
C TYR A 24 4.77 -5.84 -14.35
N PHE A 25 5.54 -5.96 -13.26
CA PHE A 25 6.96 -6.31 -13.35
C PHE A 25 7.14 -7.70 -13.93
N TYR A 26 6.38 -8.70 -13.48
CA TYR A 26 6.44 -10.06 -14.01
C TYR A 26 6.10 -10.14 -15.51
N GLU A 27 5.16 -9.31 -15.98
CA GLU A 27 4.76 -9.25 -17.40
C GLU A 27 5.81 -8.52 -18.27
N LYS A 28 6.44 -7.45 -17.76
CA LYS A 28 7.41 -6.63 -18.51
C LYS A 28 8.87 -7.07 -18.39
N GLU A 29 9.30 -7.42 -17.19
CA GLU A 29 10.67 -7.78 -16.85
C GLU A 29 10.62 -9.17 -16.20
N LYS A 30 11.08 -10.20 -16.93
CA LYS A 30 11.09 -11.60 -16.46
C LYS A 30 11.79 -11.82 -15.10
N ASP A 31 12.48 -10.81 -14.56
CA ASP A 31 13.12 -10.80 -13.26
C ASP A 31 12.46 -9.79 -12.32
N LEU A 32 12.13 -10.25 -11.11
CA LEU A 32 11.68 -9.37 -10.03
C LEU A 32 12.81 -8.44 -9.61
N PRO A 33 12.57 -7.12 -9.50
CA PRO A 33 13.63 -6.18 -9.13
C PRO A 33 14.24 -6.54 -7.77
N GLN A 34 15.57 -6.43 -7.64
CA GLN A 34 16.35 -6.82 -6.47
C GLN A 34 15.86 -6.19 -5.15
N ARG A 35 15.10 -5.09 -5.23
CA ARG A 35 14.37 -4.46 -4.11
C ARG A 35 13.42 -5.42 -3.38
N TYR A 36 12.76 -6.34 -4.09
CA TYR A 36 11.84 -7.33 -3.48
C TYR A 36 12.56 -8.39 -2.64
N ARG A 37 13.89 -8.57 -2.83
CA ARG A 37 14.73 -9.44 -2.01
C ARG A 37 15.14 -8.81 -0.67
N SER A 38 14.97 -7.49 -0.50
CA SER A 38 15.35 -6.81 0.75
C SER A 38 14.27 -6.93 1.81
N PHE A 39 14.63 -7.45 2.99
CA PHE A 39 13.74 -7.50 4.15
C PHE A 39 13.22 -6.11 4.57
N GLY A 40 14.05 -5.06 4.42
CA GLY A 40 13.65 -3.67 4.68
C GLY A 40 12.51 -3.17 3.77
N PHE A 41 12.41 -3.68 2.54
CA PHE A 41 11.31 -3.34 1.64
C PHE A 41 9.98 -3.87 2.18
N TRP A 42 9.96 -5.13 2.62
CA TRP A 42 8.79 -5.75 3.24
C TRP A 42 8.41 -5.08 4.56
N LEU A 43 9.39 -4.67 5.37
CA LEU A 43 9.13 -3.94 6.62
C LEU A 43 8.49 -2.57 6.36
N CYS A 44 9.04 -1.77 5.45
CA CYS A 44 8.43 -0.51 5.04
C CYS A 44 7.03 -0.74 4.48
N ARG A 45 6.82 -1.79 3.67
CA ARG A 45 5.50 -2.13 3.13
C ARG A 45 4.49 -2.46 4.21
N PHE A 46 4.91 -3.25 5.19
CA PHE A 46 4.07 -3.59 6.34
C PHE A 46 3.67 -2.33 7.11
N LEU A 47 4.63 -1.44 7.39
CA LEU A 47 4.36 -0.14 8.03
C LEU A 47 3.38 0.71 7.21
N LEU A 48 3.55 0.78 5.88
CA LEU A 48 2.63 1.51 5.01
C LEU A 48 1.22 0.90 5.00
N SER A 49 1.11 -0.43 5.01
CA SER A 49 -0.18 -1.11 5.07
C SER A 49 -0.90 -0.85 6.40
N VAL A 50 -0.15 -0.89 7.51
CA VAL A 50 -0.65 -0.54 8.85
C VAL A 50 -1.09 0.92 8.91
N ILE A 51 -0.33 1.85 8.33
CA ILE A 51 -0.68 3.28 8.25
C ILE A 51 -1.95 3.47 7.41
N GLY A 52 -2.08 2.80 6.27
CA GLY A 52 -3.26 2.87 5.41
C GLY A 52 -4.54 2.36 6.10
N GLY A 53 -4.44 1.21 6.80
CA GLY A 53 -5.54 0.69 7.61
C GLY A 53 -5.88 1.59 8.81
N GLY A 54 -4.85 2.12 9.48
CA GLY A 54 -5.00 3.05 10.61
C GLY A 54 -5.66 4.37 10.20
N LEU A 55 -5.30 4.93 9.04
CA LEU A 55 -5.94 6.11 8.47
C LEU A 55 -7.41 5.83 8.14
N ALA A 56 -7.73 4.69 7.52
CA ALA A 56 -9.12 4.33 7.22
C ALA A 56 -10.00 4.24 8.49
N LEU A 57 -9.44 3.73 9.60
CA LEU A 57 -10.09 3.74 10.91
C LEU A 57 -10.22 5.16 11.48
N ALA A 58 -9.14 5.95 11.46
CA ALA A 58 -9.11 7.29 12.03
C ALA A 58 -10.08 8.25 11.33
N TYR A 59 -10.26 8.10 10.01
CA TYR A 59 -11.21 8.89 9.23
C TYR A 59 -12.67 8.44 9.39
N ASN A 60 -12.96 7.41 10.20
CA ASN A 60 -14.30 6.85 10.44
C ASN A 60 -15.09 6.64 9.13
N ILE A 61 -14.39 6.10 8.13
CA ILE A 61 -14.95 5.96 6.79
C ILE A 61 -15.92 4.80 6.78
N ASN A 62 -17.20 5.09 6.59
CA ASN A 62 -18.25 4.08 6.50
C ASN A 62 -18.27 3.35 5.13
N SER A 63 -17.59 3.90 4.11
CA SER A 63 -17.51 3.28 2.78
C SER A 63 -16.24 2.46 2.60
N LEU A 64 -16.39 1.14 2.47
CA LEU A 64 -15.33 0.17 2.15
C LEU A 64 -14.45 0.58 0.97
N ILE A 65 -15.05 1.11 -0.10
CA ILE A 65 -14.33 1.59 -1.30
C ILE A 65 -13.36 2.74 -0.99
N LEU A 66 -13.76 3.67 -0.11
CA LEU A 66 -12.91 4.80 0.27
C LEU A 66 -11.71 4.33 1.12
N ALA A 67 -11.91 3.35 1.99
CA ALA A 67 -10.82 2.74 2.77
C ALA A 67 -9.75 2.11 1.85
N ILE A 68 -10.18 1.39 0.80
CA ILE A 68 -9.29 0.80 -0.21
C ILE A 68 -8.53 1.89 -0.96
N HIS A 69 -9.21 2.96 -1.39
CA HIS A 69 -8.57 4.08 -2.09
C HIS A 69 -7.47 4.75 -1.24
N ILE A 70 -7.71 4.96 0.06
CA ILE A 70 -6.71 5.53 0.97
C ILE A 70 -5.52 4.59 1.14
N GLY A 71 -5.77 3.30 1.34
CA GLY A 71 -4.73 2.27 1.43
C GLY A 71 -3.87 2.19 0.17
N ALA A 72 -4.49 2.31 -1.01
CA ALA A 72 -3.82 2.30 -2.31
C ALA A 72 -3.02 3.59 -2.58
N ALA A 73 -3.53 4.75 -2.18
CA ALA A 73 -2.89 6.04 -2.41
C ALA A 73 -1.66 6.27 -1.50
N THR A 74 -1.66 5.72 -0.28
CA THR A 74 -0.58 5.89 0.72
C THR A 74 0.82 5.56 0.17
N PRO A 75 1.08 4.39 -0.47
CA PRO A 75 2.40 4.10 -1.06
C PRO A 75 2.77 5.02 -2.21
N LEU A 76 1.80 5.43 -3.04
CA LEU A 76 2.05 6.35 -4.16
C LEU A 76 2.46 7.74 -3.66
N ILE A 77 1.77 8.27 -2.65
CA ILE A 77 2.10 9.56 -2.02
C ILE A 77 3.50 9.52 -1.42
N ILE A 78 3.83 8.47 -0.66
CA ILE A 78 5.16 8.32 -0.06
C ILE A 78 6.24 8.18 -1.14
N GLN A 79 5.96 7.45 -2.22
CA GLN A 79 6.89 7.34 -3.34
C GLN A 79 7.13 8.68 -4.04
N GLN A 80 6.10 9.49 -4.24
CA GLN A 80 6.25 10.84 -4.78
C GLN A 80 7.04 11.76 -3.84
N LEU A 81 6.69 11.78 -2.55
CA LEU A 81 7.42 12.56 -1.54
C LEU A 81 8.89 12.16 -1.45
N ALA A 82 9.19 10.87 -1.53
CA ALA A 82 10.56 10.37 -1.55
C ALA A 82 11.32 10.81 -2.81
N ARG A 83 10.64 10.93 -3.96
CA ARG A 83 11.23 11.41 -5.21
C ARG A 83 11.54 12.92 -5.13
N THR A 84 10.62 13.73 -4.61
CA THR A 84 10.78 15.20 -4.49
C THR A 84 11.86 15.62 -3.49
N ARG A 85 12.15 14.81 -2.46
CA ARG A 85 13.21 15.12 -1.48
C ARG A 85 14.63 14.97 -2.05
N VAL A 86 14.81 14.28 -3.17
CA VAL A 86 16.13 13.95 -3.74
C VAL A 86 16.56 14.93 -4.83
N GLU A 87 15.77 15.98 -5.09
CA GLU A 87 16.11 17.13 -5.95
C GLU A 87 16.58 18.33 -5.11
#